data_AF-A0A960CAZ1-F1
#
_entry.id   AF-A0A960CAZ1-F1
#
_cell.length_a   1.000
_cell.length_b   1.000
_cell.length_c   1.000
_cell.angle_alpha   90.00
_cell.angle_beta   90.00
_cell.angle_gamma   90.00
#
_symmetry.space_group_name_H-M   'P 1'
#
loop_
_entity.id
_entity.type
_entity.pdbx_description
1 polymer ?
#
loop_
_entity_poly.entity_id
_entity_poly.type
_entity_poly.pdbx_seq_one_letter_code
_entity_poly.pdbx_strand_id
1 'polypeptide(L)'
;MGNTVRLTLMAALAAGALALAAPATANPPDCTNPDGTPCGVVDSGGATGQIPGGPGGTAGPGLVEGSIPGGPSGAVTPDDVSGCIPGIGCLNIPR
;
A
#
# COMPACT_ATOMS: atom_id res chain seq x y z
N MET A 1 41.95 14.78 26.15
CA MET A 1 41.77 13.53 25.35
C MET A 1 40.47 12.74 25.61
N GLY A 2 39.67 13.01 26.66
CA GLY A 2 38.53 12.13 27.03
C GLY A 2 37.22 12.28 26.23
N ASN A 3 36.94 13.45 25.66
CA ASN A 3 35.66 13.70 24.96
C ASN A 3 35.65 13.26 23.50
N THR A 4 36.80 13.21 22.84
CA THR A 4 36.89 12.86 21.41
C THR A 4 36.60 11.37 21.19
N VAL A 5 37.10 10.51 22.07
CA VAL A 5 36.95 9.04 21.97
C VAL A 5 35.50 8.60 22.18
N ARG A 6 34.75 9.28 23.06
CA ARG A 6 33.32 9.01 23.31
C ARG A 6 32.45 9.38 22.12
N LEU A 7 32.81 10.44 21.39
CA LEU A 7 32.05 10.89 20.24
C LEU A 7 32.23 9.94 19.04
N THR A 8 33.44 9.39 18.84
CA THR A 8 33.70 8.44 17.76
C THR A 8 33.00 7.08 17.98
N LEU A 9 32.88 6.64 19.24
CA LEU A 9 32.25 5.35 19.55
C LEU A 9 30.72 5.37 19.34
N MET A 10 30.06 6.51 19.56
CA MET A 10 28.61 6.66 19.31
C MET A 10 28.27 6.79 17.82
N ALA A 11 29.20 7.27 16.99
CA ALA A 11 29.00 7.38 15.55
C ALA A 11 29.07 6.01 14.83
N ALA A 12 29.90 5.08 15.32
CA ALA A 12 30.08 3.77 14.70
C ALA A 12 28.86 2.84 14.84
N LEU A 13 28.03 3.02 15.88
CA LEU A 13 26.81 2.23 16.10
C LEU A 13 25.64 2.66 15.20
N ALA A 14 25.65 3.88 14.65
CA ALA A 14 24.58 4.39 13.79
C ALA A 14 24.71 3.93 12.33
N ALA A 15 25.92 3.60 11.87
CA ALA A 15 26.16 3.19 10.47
C ALA A 15 25.84 1.72 10.20
N GLY A 16 25.81 0.87 11.23
CA GLY A 16 25.55 -0.58 11.09
C GLY A 16 24.08 -0.97 10.98
N ALA A 17 23.15 -0.08 11.36
CA ALA A 17 21.72 -0.41 11.46
C ALA A 17 20.95 -0.30 10.12
N LEU A 18 21.55 0.30 9.09
CA LEU A 18 20.88 0.55 7.80
C LEU A 18 20.86 -0.68 6.87
N ALA A 19 21.56 -1.76 7.21
CA ALA A 19 21.71 -2.93 6.33
C ALA A 19 20.55 -3.94 6.38
N LEU A 20 19.56 -3.77 7.26
CA LEU A 20 18.37 -4.64 7.35
C LEU A 20 17.04 -3.91 7.13
N ALA A 21 17.06 -2.63 6.77
CA ALA A 21 15.83 -1.94 6.41
C ALA A 21 15.37 -2.45 5.04
N ALA A 22 14.40 -3.36 5.04
CA ALA A 22 13.51 -3.56 3.89
C ALA A 22 13.09 -2.19 3.33
N PRO A 23 12.85 -2.05 2.01
CA PRO A 23 12.47 -0.77 1.45
C PRO A 23 11.25 -0.26 2.23
N ALA A 24 11.45 0.80 3.02
CA ALA A 24 10.38 1.48 3.68
C ALA A 24 9.59 2.15 2.55
N THR A 25 8.55 1.45 2.09
CA THR A 25 7.48 2.06 1.31
C THR A 25 7.04 3.26 2.12
N ALA A 26 7.15 4.45 1.54
CA ALA A 26 6.99 5.70 2.25
C ALA A 26 5.54 5.81 2.76
N ASN A 27 5.29 5.35 3.98
CA ASN A 27 3.99 5.49 4.62
C ASN A 27 3.71 7.00 4.77
N PRO A 28 2.69 7.57 4.10
CA PRO A 28 2.33 8.96 4.28
C PRO A 28 2.08 9.24 5.77
N PRO A 29 2.40 10.44 6.29
CA PRO A 29 2.42 10.73 7.73
C PRO A 29 1.09 10.53 8.49
N ASP A 30 -0.01 10.19 7.82
CA ASP A 30 -1.32 9.92 8.42
C ASP A 30 -1.97 8.63 7.89
N CYS A 31 -1.22 7.75 7.22
CA CYS A 31 -1.76 6.49 6.70
C CYS A 31 -1.58 5.37 7.72
N THR A 32 -2.66 5.01 8.40
CA THR A 32 -2.71 3.89 9.34
C THR A 32 -3.87 2.98 8.97
N ASN A 33 -3.61 1.68 8.85
CA ASN A 33 -4.66 0.69 8.67
C ASN A 33 -5.58 0.66 9.92
N PRO A 34 -6.84 0.18 9.80
CA PRO A 34 -7.74 0.04 10.94
C PRO A 34 -7.20 -0.80 12.11
N ASP A 35 -6.20 -1.65 11.87
CA ASP A 35 -5.51 -2.47 12.87
C ASP A 35 -4.28 -1.79 13.51
N GLY A 36 -4.02 -0.52 13.18
CA GLY A 36 -2.90 0.27 13.72
C GLY A 36 -1.57 0.08 12.99
N THR A 37 -1.51 -0.77 11.96
CA THR A 37 -0.29 -0.99 11.17
C THR A 37 -0.05 0.14 10.16
N PRO A 38 1.21 0.44 9.78
CA PRO A 38 1.49 1.38 8.69
C PRO A 38 0.90 0.83 7.39
N CYS A 39 0.43 1.73 6.51
CA CYS A 39 -0.04 1.32 5.20
C CYS A 39 1.14 0.73 4.40
N GLY A 40 1.08 -0.57 4.13
CA GLY A 40 2.20 -1.30 3.53
C GLY A 40 2.43 -1.05 2.04
N VAL A 41 1.50 -0.37 1.34
CA VAL A 41 1.57 -0.24 -0.13
C VAL A 41 0.96 1.07 -0.63
N VAL A 42 1.29 2.20 0.01
CA VAL A 42 0.91 3.53 -0.50
C VAL A 42 2.16 4.23 -1.01
N ASP A 43 2.21 4.50 -2.30
CA ASP A 43 3.28 5.25 -2.96
C ASP A 43 2.71 6.22 -4.01
N SER A 44 3.58 6.89 -4.78
CA SER A 44 3.18 7.84 -5.82
C SER A 44 2.40 7.19 -6.98
N GLY A 45 2.47 5.86 -7.12
CA GLY A 45 1.73 5.06 -8.09
C GLY A 45 0.36 4.60 -7.58
N GLY A 46 0.07 4.72 -6.28
CA GLY A 46 -1.25 4.42 -5.71
C GLY A 46 -1.19 3.67 -4.38
N ALA A 47 -2.34 3.11 -4.01
CA ALA A 47 -2.55 2.32 -2.80
C ALA A 47 -3.02 0.91 -3.16
N THR A 48 -2.50 -0.13 -2.50
CA THR A 48 -3.09 -1.48 -2.56
C THR A 48 -3.38 -2.02 -1.17
N GLY A 49 -4.42 -2.85 -1.06
CA GLY A 49 -4.81 -3.49 0.20
C GLY A 49 -5.47 -4.84 -0.06
N GLN A 50 -5.19 -5.81 0.82
CA GLN A 50 -5.78 -7.13 0.74
C GLN A 50 -5.99 -7.72 2.13
N ILE A 51 -7.19 -8.27 2.35
CA ILE A 51 -7.50 -9.10 3.50
C ILE A 51 -7.34 -10.57 3.09
N PRO A 52 -6.53 -11.39 3.81
CA PRO A 52 -6.38 -12.81 3.50
C PRO A 52 -7.74 -13.54 3.48
N GLY A 53 -8.06 -14.19 2.36
CA GLY A 53 -9.36 -14.85 2.13
C GLY A 53 -10.55 -13.90 2.01
N GLY A 54 -10.33 -12.58 2.06
CA GLY A 54 -11.34 -11.55 2.02
C GLY A 54 -11.14 -10.56 0.87
N PRO A 55 -11.79 -9.40 0.94
CA PRO A 55 -11.72 -8.37 -0.09
C PRO A 55 -10.31 -7.84 -0.32
N GLY A 56 -10.07 -7.37 -1.54
CA GLY A 56 -8.87 -6.64 -1.89
C GLY A 56 -9.14 -5.58 -2.96
N GLY A 57 -8.22 -4.65 -3.11
CA GLY A 57 -8.34 -3.59 -4.10
C GLY A 57 -7.06 -2.78 -4.28
N THR A 58 -7.04 -2.03 -5.37
CA THR A 58 -5.98 -1.11 -5.77
C THR A 58 -6.60 0.21 -6.20
N ALA A 59 -5.99 1.32 -5.82
CA ALA A 59 -6.38 2.65 -6.26
C ALA A 59 -5.15 3.44 -6.70
N GLY A 60 -5.06 3.71 -7.99
CA GLY A 60 -4.00 4.50 -8.61
C GLY A 60 -4.51 5.43 -9.71
N PRO A 61 -3.63 6.24 -10.32
CA PRO A 61 -4.02 7.29 -11.27
C PRO A 61 -4.74 6.79 -12.52
N GLY A 62 -4.43 5.57 -12.97
CA GLY A 62 -5.02 4.98 -14.18
C GLY A 62 -6.05 3.88 -13.90
N LEU A 63 -6.21 3.46 -12.65
CA LEU A 63 -7.01 2.30 -12.31
C LEU A 63 -7.45 2.34 -10.85
N VAL A 64 -8.74 2.16 -10.63
CA VAL A 64 -9.29 1.83 -9.31
C VAL A 64 -10.07 0.53 -9.45
N GLU A 65 -9.63 -0.49 -8.72
CA GLU A 65 -10.18 -1.84 -8.82
C GLU A 65 -10.39 -2.46 -7.45
N GLY A 66 -11.40 -3.31 -7.35
CA GLY A 66 -11.70 -4.04 -6.13
C GLY A 66 -12.50 -5.31 -6.39
N SER A 67 -12.34 -6.28 -5.51
CA SER A 67 -13.13 -7.51 -5.55
C SER A 67 -13.34 -8.09 -4.16
N ILE A 68 -14.48 -8.75 -4.01
CA ILE A 68 -14.81 -9.58 -2.86
C ILE A 68 -14.84 -11.05 -3.33
N PRO A 69 -14.11 -11.98 -2.70
CA PRO A 69 -14.20 -13.40 -3.05
C PRO A 69 -15.64 -13.93 -3.01
N GLY A 70 -16.12 -14.48 -4.12
CA GLY A 70 -17.51 -14.94 -4.29
C GLY A 70 -18.55 -13.83 -4.34
N GLY A 71 -18.14 -12.56 -4.26
CA GLY A 71 -18.99 -11.39 -4.24
C GLY A 71 -18.71 -10.47 -5.43
N PRO A 72 -19.14 -9.19 -5.34
CA PRO A 72 -19.00 -8.25 -6.43
C PRO A 72 -17.54 -7.87 -6.70
N SER A 73 -17.28 -7.46 -7.94
CA SER A 73 -16.03 -6.87 -8.38
C SER A 73 -16.29 -5.69 -9.31
N GLY A 74 -15.30 -4.81 -9.45
CA GLY A 74 -15.39 -3.72 -10.40
C GLY A 74 -14.06 -3.01 -10.60
N ALA A 75 -14.01 -2.28 -11.71
CA ALA A 75 -12.87 -1.52 -12.16
C ALA A 75 -13.31 -0.16 -12.71
N VAL A 76 -12.48 0.84 -12.50
CA VAL A 76 -12.62 2.16 -13.10
C VAL A 76 -11.29 2.55 -13.72
N THR A 77 -11.33 2.85 -15.00
CA THR A 77 -10.24 3.46 -15.76
C THR A 77 -10.68 4.85 -16.22
N PRO A 78 -9.79 5.66 -16.82
CA PRO A 78 -10.20 6.91 -17.46
C PRO A 78 -11.28 6.73 -18.54
N ASP A 79 -11.25 5.60 -19.25
CA ASP A 79 -12.06 5.37 -20.45
C ASP A 79 -13.28 4.45 -20.21
N ASP A 80 -13.32 3.72 -19.08
CA ASP A 80 -14.36 2.74 -18.82
C ASP A 80 -14.64 2.54 -17.32
N VAL A 81 -15.89 2.21 -17.01
CA VAL A 81 -16.32 1.72 -15.70
C VAL A 81 -16.96 0.36 -15.88
N SER A 82 -16.44 -0.65 -15.18
CA SER A 82 -16.96 -2.00 -15.21
C SER A 82 -17.28 -2.54 -13.81
N GLY A 83 -18.27 -3.41 -13.75
CA GLY A 83 -18.67 -4.08 -12.52
C GLY A 83 -19.41 -5.38 -12.78
N CYS A 84 -19.21 -6.36 -11.91
CA CYS A 84 -19.88 -7.65 -11.95
C CYS A 84 -20.40 -8.02 -10.56
N ILE A 85 -21.63 -8.53 -10.52
CA ILE A 85 -22.20 -9.18 -9.34
C ILE A 85 -22.48 -10.64 -9.71
N PRO A 86 -21.81 -11.61 -9.07
CA PRO A 86 -22.06 -13.03 -9.32
C PRO A 86 -23.54 -13.39 -9.14
N GLY A 87 -24.09 -14.14 -10.09
CA GLY A 87 -25.49 -14.55 -10.09
C GLY A 87 -26.50 -13.49 -10.53
N ILE A 88 -26.08 -12.23 -10.73
CA ILE A 88 -26.95 -11.14 -11.21
C ILE A 88 -26.54 -10.70 -12.62
N GLY A 89 -25.25 -10.44 -12.84
CA GLY A 89 -24.73 -10.02 -14.15
C GLY A 89 -23.61 -8.98 -14.05
N CYS A 90 -23.14 -8.55 -15.22
CA CYS A 90 -22.07 -7.56 -15.37
C CYS A 90 -22.57 -6.34 -16.16
N LEU A 91 -21.98 -5.19 -15.87
CA LEU A 91 -22.21 -3.93 -16.56
C LEU A 91 -20.87 -3.28 -16.92
N ASN A 92 -20.75 -2.77 -18.13
CA ASN A 92 -19.65 -1.93 -18.60
C ASN A 92 -20.23 -0.62 -19.15
N ILE A 93 -19.62 0.50 -18.78
CA ILE A 93 -20.05 1.84 -19.16
C ILE A 93 -18.81 2.57 -19.72
N PRO A 94 -18.63 2.55 -21.06
CA PRO A 94 -17.54 3.29 -21.69
C PRO A 94 -17.79 4.80 -21.58
N ARG A 95 -16.71 5.59 -21.53
CA ARG A 95 -16.70 7.05 -21.39
C ARG A 95 -16.15 7.75 -22.62
#